data_AF-A0A8S3GVW7-F1
#
_entry.id   AF-A0A8S3GVW7-F1
#
_cell.length_a   1.000
_cell.length_b   1.000
_cell.length_c   1.000
_cell.angle_alpha   90.00
_cell.angle_beta   90.00
_cell.angle_gamma   90.00
#
_symmetry.space_group_name_H-M   'P 1'
#
loop_
_entity.id
_entity.type
_entity.pdbx_description
1 polymer ?
#
loop_
_entity_poly.entity_id
_entity_poly.type
_entity_poly.pdbx_seq_one_letter_code
_entity_poly.pdbx_strand_id
1 'polypeptide(L)'
;MYMSLLSGARNNRNSNLSEKIYKRMKTLFPNAKESLAAGVVLLSNIYSSLGKHEEAKTFRSNQIEELGVKVKVGLSWTEIKGHIV
;
A
#
# COMPACT_ATOMS: atom_id res chain seq x y z
N MET A 1 0.39 -4.55 13.83
CA MET A 1 -1.00 -4.10 14.09
C MET A 1 -1.61 -3.35 12.90
N TYR A 2 -1.02 -2.25 12.40
CA TYR A 2 -1.59 -1.51 11.25
C TYR A 2 -1.57 -2.24 9.91
N MET A 3 -0.56 -3.08 9.65
CA MET A 3 -0.51 -3.92 8.45
C MET A 3 -1.65 -4.94 8.42
N SER A 4 -2.00 -5.52 9.58
CA SER A 4 -3.15 -6.41 9.74
C SER A 4 -4.47 -5.68 9.48
N LEU A 5 -4.56 -4.41 9.89
CA LEU A 5 -5.74 -3.55 9.66
C LEU A 5 -5.91 -3.18 8.18
N LEU A 6 -4.81 -2.80 7.52
CA LEU A 6 -4.79 -2.54 6.08
C LEU A 6 -5.12 -3.82 5.29
N SER A 7 -4.60 -4.98 5.71
CA SER A 7 -4.94 -6.28 5.12
C SER A 7 -6.42 -6.65 5.31
N GLY A 8 -7.05 -6.28 6.42
CA GLY A 8 -8.49 -6.44 6.63
C GLY A 8 -9.33 -5.50 5.74
N ALA A 9 -8.84 -4.30 5.45
CA ALA A 9 -9.51 -3.37 4.54
C ALA A 9 -9.49 -3.87 3.07
N ARG A 10 -8.45 -4.64 2.68
CA ARG A 10 -8.39 -5.36 1.41
C ARG A 10 -9.57 -6.33 1.25
N ASN A 11 -9.90 -7.10 2.29
CA ASN A 11 -10.98 -8.09 2.24
C ASN A 11 -12.37 -7.46 2.02
N ASN A 12 -12.53 -6.19 2.38
CA ASN A 12 -13.76 -5.44 2.18
C ASN A 12 -13.73 -4.53 0.93
N ARG A 13 -12.67 -4.59 0.11
CA ARG A 13 -12.45 -3.75 -1.09
C ARG A 13 -12.64 -2.24 -0.84
N ASN A 14 -12.43 -1.77 0.39
CA ASN A 14 -12.71 -0.40 0.78
C ASN A 14 -11.43 0.45 0.68
N SER A 15 -11.18 1.01 -0.51
CA SER A 15 -10.02 1.87 -0.77
C SER A 15 -10.02 3.12 0.12
N ASN A 16 -11.20 3.72 0.35
CA ASN A 16 -11.33 4.94 1.16
C ASN A 16 -10.87 4.74 2.61
N LEU A 17 -11.27 3.61 3.23
CA LEU A 17 -10.83 3.27 4.58
C LEU A 17 -9.32 3.00 4.63
N SER A 18 -8.80 2.30 3.62
CA SER A 18 -7.38 1.99 3.50
C SER A 18 -6.53 3.26 3.41
N GLU A 19 -6.93 4.22 2.58
CA GLU A 19 -6.27 5.54 2.47
C GLU A 19 -6.28 6.31 3.78
N LYS A 20 -7.40 6.32 4.51
CA LYS A 20 -7.51 6.98 5.82
C LYS A 20 -6.55 6.36 6.84
N ILE A 21 -6.45 5.04 6.86
CA ILE A 21 -5.50 4.32 7.74
C ILE A 21 -4.06 4.68 7.36
N TYR A 22 -3.72 4.65 6.06
CA TYR A 22 -2.37 4.97 5.59
C TYR A 22 -1.98 6.42 5.89
N LYS A 23 -2.88 7.39 5.66
CA LYS A 23 -2.67 8.80 6.04
C LYS A 23 -2.39 8.93 7.54
N ARG A 24 -3.18 8.24 8.37
CA ARG A 24 -2.98 8.26 9.83
C ARG A 24 -1.66 7.62 10.25
N MET A 25 -1.21 6.57 9.56
CA MET A 25 0.13 6.00 9.78
C MET A 25 1.24 6.99 9.45
N LYS A 26 1.17 7.71 8.31
CA LYS A 26 2.18 8.74 7.96
C LYS A 26 2.26 9.82 9.03
N THR A 27 1.11 10.27 9.56
CA THR A 27 1.06 11.30 10.61
C THR A 27 1.64 10.81 11.94
N LEU A 28 1.29 9.59 12.37
CA LEU A 28 1.71 9.07 13.68
C LEU A 28 3.16 8.56 13.68
N PHE A 29 3.64 8.04 12.54
CA PHE A 29 4.94 7.38 12.44
C PHE A 29 5.72 7.86 11.19
N PRO A 30 6.03 9.16 11.08
CA PRO A 30 6.68 9.70 9.88
C PRO A 30 8.06 9.09 9.61
N ASN A 31 8.75 8.63 10.64
CA ASN A 31 10.08 8.02 10.55
C ASN A 31 10.04 6.50 10.27
N ALA A 32 8.86 5.86 10.31
CA ALA A 32 8.71 4.42 10.11
C ALA A 32 8.67 4.07 8.61
N LYS A 33 9.67 4.53 7.85
CA LYS A 33 9.69 4.50 6.38
C LYS A 33 9.47 3.10 5.79
N GLU A 34 10.06 2.06 6.39
CA GLU A 34 9.85 0.67 5.93
C GLU A 34 8.40 0.20 6.12
N SER A 35 7.77 0.55 7.24
CA SER A 35 6.35 0.22 7.48
C SER A 35 5.41 1.00 6.57
N LEU A 36 5.74 2.26 6.28
CA LEU A 36 5.00 3.08 5.33
C LEU A 36 5.12 2.51 3.91
N ALA A 37 6.31 2.09 3.47
CA ALA A 37 6.51 1.45 2.18
C ALA A 37 5.67 0.18 2.01
N ALA A 38 5.60 -0.65 3.05
CA ALA A 38 4.76 -1.84 3.05
C ALA A 38 3.26 -1.47 2.97
N GLY A 39 2.83 -0.40 3.63
CA GLY A 39 1.48 0.15 3.51
C GLY A 39 1.14 0.64 2.11
N VAL A 40 2.09 1.29 1.42
CA VAL A 40 1.95 1.71 0.02
C VAL A 40 1.70 0.52 -0.90
N VAL A 41 2.51 -0.53 -0.75
CA VAL A 41 2.36 -1.78 -1.53
C VAL A 41 0.95 -2.34 -1.32
N LEU A 42 0.50 -2.41 -0.08
CA LEU A 42 -0.82 -2.96 0.21
C LEU A 42 -1.96 -2.10 -0.36
N LEU A 43 -1.86 -0.77 -0.29
CA LEU A 43 -2.84 0.13 -0.95
C LEU A 43 -2.85 -0.05 -2.46
N SER A 44 -1.67 -0.21 -3.08
CA SER A 44 -1.58 -0.44 -4.52
C SER A 44 -2.24 -1.76 -4.92
N ASN A 45 -2.15 -2.79 -4.09
CA ASN A 45 -2.86 -4.06 -4.31
C ASN A 45 -4.38 -3.88 -4.20
N ILE A 46 -4.85 -3.04 -3.28
CA ILE A 46 -6.29 -2.72 -3.14
C ILE A 46 -6.78 -2.00 -4.39
N TYR A 47 -6.06 -0.98 -4.90
CA TYR A 47 -6.40 -0.32 -6.15
C TYR A 47 -6.40 -1.29 -7.34
N SER A 48 -5.39 -2.15 -7.45
CA SER A 48 -5.36 -3.19 -8.49
C SER A 48 -6.53 -4.17 -8.39
N SER A 49 -6.95 -4.56 -7.18
CA SER A 49 -8.11 -5.44 -6.98
C SER A 49 -9.45 -4.81 -7.41
N LEU A 50 -9.49 -3.48 -7.48
CA LEU A 50 -10.62 -2.69 -7.97
C LEU A 50 -10.55 -2.43 -9.49
N GLY A 51 -9.56 -2.99 -10.19
CA GLY A 51 -9.32 -2.76 -11.62
C GLY A 51 -8.58 -1.45 -11.94
N LYS A 52 -8.18 -0.68 -10.92
CA LYS A 52 -7.51 0.62 -11.04
C LYS A 52 -5.98 0.44 -11.15
N HIS A 53 -5.53 -0.34 -12.13
CA HIS A 53 -4.14 -0.76 -12.25
C HIS A 53 -3.15 0.40 -12.48
N GLU A 54 -3.49 1.35 -13.35
CA GLU A 54 -2.63 2.51 -13.61
C GLU A 54 -2.56 3.48 -12.42
N GLU A 55 -3.69 3.69 -11.72
CA GLU A 55 -3.72 4.47 -10.47
C GLU A 55 -2.86 3.79 -9.39
N ALA A 56 -2.94 2.46 -9.27
CA ALA A 56 -2.14 1.69 -8.34
C ALA A 56 -0.63 1.87 -8.57
N LYS A 57 -0.22 1.77 -9.84
CA LYS A 57 1.17 1.94 -10.26
C LYS A 57 1.67 3.35 -9.98
N THR A 58 0.89 4.36 -10.38
CA THR A 58 1.23 5.78 -10.20
C THR A 58 1.32 6.14 -8.72
N PHE A 59 0.33 5.74 -7.92
CA PHE A 59 0.31 5.95 -6.47
C PHE A 59 1.55 5.34 -5.81
N ARG A 60 1.86 4.09 -6.17
CA ARG A 60 3.01 3.39 -5.61
C ARG A 60 4.32 4.08 -5.92
N SER A 61 4.58 4.41 -7.19
CA SER A 61 5.81 5.07 -7.59
C SER A 61 6.00 6.39 -6.84
N ASN A 62 4.97 7.25 -6.83
CA ASN A 62 5.03 8.56 -6.18
C ASN A 62 5.28 8.44 -4.67
N GLN A 63 4.60 7.51 -3.99
CA GLN A 63 4.75 7.37 -2.54
C GLN A 63 6.09 6.74 -2.14
N ILE A 64 6.63 5.80 -2.93
CA ILE A 64 7.94 5.20 -2.65
C ILE A 64 9.06 6.24 -2.86
N GLU A 65 8.94 7.06 -3.91
CA GLU A 65 9.85 8.18 -4.15
C GLU A 65 9.80 9.19 -3.00
N GLU A 66 8.60 9.61 -2.56
CA GLU A 66 8.40 10.54 -1.44
C GLU A 66 9.01 10.01 -0.12
N LEU A 67 8.92 8.70 0.12
CA LEU A 67 9.50 8.07 1.30
C LEU A 67 11.03 7.95 1.22
N GLY A 68 11.61 8.06 0.02
CA GLY A 68 13.05 7.92 -0.22
C GLY A 68 13.58 6.53 0.12
N VAL A 69 12.77 5.48 -0.11
CA VAL A 69 13.10 4.09 0.26
C VAL A 69 13.17 3.21 -0.96
N LYS A 70 14.15 2.30 -0.99
CA LYS A 70 14.13 1.16 -1.91
C LYS A 70 13.31 0.05 -1.28
N VAL A 71 12.20 -0.34 -1.90
CA VAL A 71 11.38 -1.45 -1.41
C VAL A 71 12.22 -2.73 -1.44
N LYS A 72 12.43 -3.34 -0.28
CA LYS A 72 13.16 -4.62 -0.18
C LYS A 72 12.40 -5.71 -0.95
N VAL A 73 13.16 -6.58 -1.61
CA VAL A 73 12.64 -7.78 -2.30
C VAL A 73 11.84 -8.60 -1.27
N GLY A 74 10.59 -8.95 -1.60
CA GLY A 74 9.65 -9.64 -0.70
C GLY A 74 8.56 -8.74 -0.08
N LEU A 75 8.81 -7.43 0.05
CA LEU A 75 7.78 -6.42 0.34
C LEU A 75 7.28 -5.73 -0.93
N SER A 76 7.80 -6.11 -2.09
CA SER A 76 7.49 -5.50 -3.39
C SER A 76 6.30 -6.13 -4.11
N TRP A 77 5.81 -7.26 -3.62
CA TRP A 77 4.95 -8.20 -4.34
C TRP A 77 3.56 -7.61 -4.55
N THR A 78 3.17 -7.44 -5.80
CA THR A 78 1.85 -6.91 -6.17
C THR A 78 0.95 -8.08 -6.52
N GLU A 79 -0.18 -8.23 -5.83
CA GLU A 79 -1.13 -9.29 -6.15
C GLU A 79 -2.19 -8.75 -7.12
N ILE A 80 -2.21 -9.27 -8.33
CA ILE A 80 -3.20 -8.94 -9.36
C ILE A 80 -4.03 -10.19 -9.64
N LYS A 81 -5.31 -10.17 -9.28
CA LYS A 81 -6.24 -11.30 -9.51
C LYS A 81 -5.69 -12.65 -9.01
N GLY A 82 -5.11 -12.68 -7.80
CA GLY A 82 -4.55 -13.91 -7.21
C GLY A 82 -3.15 -14.30 -7.70
N HIS A 83 -2.57 -13.55 -8.64
CA HIS A 83 -1.24 -13.80 -9.16
C HIS A 83 -0.27 -12.75 -8.63
N ILE A 84 0.93 -13.18 -8.25
CA ILE A 84 1.94 -12.29 -7.71
C ILE A 84 2.90 -11.85 -8.81
N VAL A 85 3.11 -10.53 -8.93
CA VAL A 85 4.00 -9.85 -9.87
C VAL A 85 4.92 -8.87 -9.19
#